data_AF-A0A6B2C7S5-F1
#
_entry.id   AF-A0A6B2C7S5-F1
#
_cell.length_a   1.000
_cell.length_b   1.000
_cell.length_c   1.000
_cell.angle_alpha   90.00
_cell.angle_beta   90.00
_cell.angle_gamma   90.00
#
_symmetry.space_group_name_H-M   'P 1'
#
loop_
_entity.id
_entity.type
_entity.pdbx_description
1 polymer ?
#
loop_
_entity_poly.entity_id
_entity_poly.type
_entity_poly.pdbx_seq_one_letter_code
_entity_poly.pdbx_strand_id
1 'polypeptide(L)' 'MEFRIDPDHEISYRIRLAKNYLRDAEEAFIRGDYRNTVASSQLAAENAAKAIIIVYKISCDI' A
#
# COMPACT_ATOMS: atom_id res chain seq x y z
N MET A 1 -25.91 5.38 7.34
CA MET A 1 -25.04 6.50 6.91
C MET A 1 -23.92 5.88 6.11
N GLU A 2 -23.94 5.99 4.78
CA GLU A 2 -22.85 5.51 3.93
C GLU A 2 -21.70 6.53 4.00
N PHE A 3 -20.56 6.12 4.55
CA PHE A 3 -19.33 6.89 4.47
C PHE A 3 -18.82 6.80 3.03
N ARG A 4 -19.17 7.78 2.19
CA ARG A 4 -18.65 7.86 0.83
C ARG A 4 -17.21 8.35 0.90
N ILE A 5 -16.26 7.42 0.90
CA ILE A 5 -14.83 7.75 0.81
C ILE A 5 -14.60 8.37 -0.57
N ASP A 6 -14.00 9.56 -0.59
CA ASP A 6 -13.54 10.20 -1.82
C ASP A 6 -12.45 9.30 -2.45
N PRO A 7 -12.68 8.75 -3.66
CA PRO A 7 -11.72 7.87 -4.32
C PRO A 7 -10.33 8.50 -4.48
N ASP A 8 -10.25 9.80 -4.75
CA ASP A 8 -8.98 10.49 -4.98
C ASP A 8 -8.18 10.60 -3.67
N HIS A 9 -8.88 10.80 -2.56
CA HIS A 9 -8.27 10.79 -1.24
C HIS A 9 -7.76 9.40 -0.85
N GLU A 10 -8.54 8.34 -1.11
CA GLU A 10 -8.12 6.96 -0.86
C GLU A 10 -6.92 6.56 -1.74
N ILE A 11 -6.93 6.90 -3.02
CA ILE A 11 -5.80 6.65 -3.94
C ILE A 11 -4.54 7.34 -3.40
N SER A 12 -4.64 8.62 -3.04
CA SER A 12 -3.52 9.40 -2.53
C SER A 12 -2.98 8.83 -1.21
N TYR A 13 -3.88 8.41 -0.33
CA TYR A 13 -3.55 7.76 0.94
C TYR A 13 -2.80 6.44 0.73
N ARG A 14 -3.30 5.58 -0.16
CA ARG A 14 -2.69 4.28 -0.49
C ARG A 14 -1.32 4.44 -1.13
N ILE A 15 -1.15 5.37 -2.07
CA ILE A 15 0.15 5.66 -2.67
C ILE A 15 1.16 6.12 -1.61
N ARG A 16 0.73 6.96 -0.65
CA ARG A 16 1.59 7.42 0.44
C ARG A 16 2.02 6.26 1.33
N LEU A 17 1.09 5.38 1.72
CA LEU A 17 1.43 4.18 2.49
C LEU A 17 2.39 3.26 1.74
N ALA A 18 2.13 3.01 0.45
CA ALA A 18 2.98 2.15 -0.36
C ALA A 18 4.44 2.65 -0.40
N LYS A 19 4.62 3.97 -0.59
CA LYS A 19 5.96 4.59 -0.58
C LYS A 19 6.65 4.52 0.78
N ASN A 20 5.90 4.73 1.87
CA ASN A 20 6.47 4.63 3.21
C ASN A 20 6.91 3.20 3.52
N TYR A 21 6.06 2.21 3.24
CA TYR A 21 6.41 0.81 3.46
C TYR A 21 7.55 0.32 2.58
N LEU A 22 7.67 0.83 1.34
CA LEU A 22 8.83 0.54 0.50
C LEU A 22 10.12 1.05 1.16
N ARG A 23 10.12 2.31 1.64
CA ARG A 23 11.26 2.87 2.37
C ARG A 23 11.59 2.05 3.63
N ASP A 24 10.58 1.67 4.41
CA ASP A 24 10.78 0.84 5.61
C ASP A 24 11.37 -0.54 5.25
N ALA A 25 10.97 -1.12 4.12
CA ALA A 25 11.51 -2.38 3.62
C ALA A 25 12.98 -2.26 3.20
N GLU A 26 13.33 -1.18 2.49
CA GLU A 26 14.70 -0.88 2.07
C GLU A 26 15.60 -0.63 3.28
N GLU A 27 15.16 0.18 4.24
CA GLU A 27 15.88 0.43 5.49
C GLU A 27 16.05 -0.84 6.34
N ALA A 28 15.03 -1.70 6.40
CA ALA A 28 15.11 -3.00 7.07
C ALA A 28 16.09 -3.95 6.38
N PHE A 29 16.11 -3.94 5.05
CA PHE A 29 17.03 -4.76 4.27
C PHE A 29 18.49 -4.37 4.53
N ILE A 30 18.78 -3.07 4.50
CA ILE A 30 20.14 -2.53 4.74
C ILE A 30 20.70 -2.97 6.09
N ARG A 31 19.86 -3.04 7.13
CA ARG A 31 20.28 -3.45 8.49
C ARG A 31 20.18 -4.96 8.76
N GLY A 32 19.88 -5.78 7.75
CA GLY A 32 19.78 -7.24 7.87
C GLY A 32 18.50 -7.75 8.55
N ASP A 33 17.50 -6.90 8.71
CA ASP A 33 16.22 -7.22 9.33
C ASP A 33 15.24 -7.78 8.28
N TYR A 34 15.53 -9.00 7.82
CA TYR A 34 14.80 -9.62 6.70
C TYR A 34 13.32 -9.86 7.00
N ARG A 35 12.96 -10.11 8.27
CA ARG A 35 11.56 -10.28 8.66
C ARG A 35 10.76 -9.01 8.37
N ASN A 36 11.28 -7.85 8.77
CA ASN A 36 10.63 -6.58 8.49
C ASN A 36 10.74 -6.19 7.02
N THR A 37 11.83 -6.54 6.31
CA THR A 37 11.90 -6.35 4.85
C THR A 37 10.72 -7.02 4.15
N VAL A 38 10.44 -8.29 4.44
CA VAL A 38 9.36 -9.03 3.78
C VAL A 38 7.98 -8.46 4.17
N ALA A 39 7.75 -8.21 5.46
CA ALA A 39 6.47 -7.68 5.94
C ALA A 39 6.17 -6.30 5.33
N SER A 40 7.13 -5.37 5.37
CA SER A 40 6.95 -4.04 4.78
C SER A 40 6.83 -4.10 3.26
N SER A 41 7.57 -4.99 2.58
CA SER A 41 7.42 -5.19 1.12
C SER A 41 6.02 -5.65 0.73
N GLN A 42 5.43 -6.57 1.50
CA GLN A 42 4.05 -7.04 1.28
C GLN A 42 3.04 -5.90 1.41
N LEU A 43 3.18 -5.08 2.46
CA LEU A 43 2.30 -3.92 2.68
C LEU A 43 2.47 -2.84 1.60
N ALA A 44 3.69 -2.64 1.11
CA ALA A 44 3.95 -1.73 0.00
C ALA A 44 3.21 -2.16 -1.28
N ALA A 45 3.37 -3.43 -1.66
CA ALA A 45 2.71 -4.01 -2.82
C ALA A 45 1.18 -4.00 -2.69
N GLU A 46 0.65 -4.34 -1.52
CA GLU A 46 -0.79 -4.36 -1.25
C GLU A 46 -1.41 -2.97 -1.41
N ASN A 47 -0.81 -1.93 -0.82
CA ASN A 47 -1.34 -0.58 -0.94
C ASN A 47 -1.24 -0.04 -2.37
N ALA A 48 -0.17 -0.37 -3.11
CA ALA A 48 -0.06 -0.03 -4.53
C ALA A 48 -1.17 -0.71 -5.36
N ALA A 49 -1.39 -2.01 -5.14
CA ALA A 49 -2.44 -2.76 -5.83
C ALA A 49 -3.84 -2.22 -5.51
N LYS A 50 -4.12 -1.88 -4.24
CA LYS A 50 -5.39 -1.25 -3.84
C LYS A 50 -5.62 0.09 -4.54
N ALA A 51 -4.59 0.93 -4.68
CA ALA A 51 -4.70 2.17 -5.43
C ALA A 51 -5.07 1.93 -6.90
N ILE A 52 -4.44 0.94 -7.56
CA ILE A 52 -4.74 0.55 -8.93
C ILE A 52 -6.20 0.06 -9.06
N ILE A 53 -6.64 -0.82 -8.15
CA ILE A 53 -8.01 -1.34 -8.12
C ILE A 53 -9.04 -0.20 -8.06
N ILE A 54 -8.81 0.81 -7.23
CA ILE A 54 -9.71 1.98 -7.10
C ILE A 54 -9.73 2.80 -8.40
N VAL A 55 -8.56 3.06 -8.99
CA VAL A 55 -8.44 3.80 -10.26
C VAL A 55 -9.23 3.12 -11.37
N TYR A 56 -9.11 1.81 -11.50
CA TYR A 56 -9.79 1.05 -12.55
C TYR A 56 -11.19 0.58 -12.15
N LYS A 57 -11.64 0.85 -10.92
CA LYS A 57 -12.88 0.33 -10.33
C LYS A 57 -13.08 -1.16 -10.58
N ILE A 58 -11.99 -1.92 -10.58
CA ILE A 58 -12.04 -3.37 -10.78
C ILE A 58 -12.52 -3.96 -9.45
N SER A 59 -13.82 -4.22 -9.35
CA SER A 59 -14.38 -4.97 -8.22
C SER A 59 -13.78 -6.37 -8.22
N CYS A 60 -12.81 -6.60 -7.36
CA CYS A 60 -12.40 -7.93 -6.93
C CYS A 60 -12.69 -7.98 -5.44
N ASP A 61 -13.72 -8.74 -5.07
CA ASP A 61 -13.91 -9.14 -3.68
C ASP A 61 -12.72 -10.03 -3.31
N ILE A 62 -11.83 -9.51 -2.45
CA ILE A 62 -10.69 -10.25 -1.88
C ILE A 62 -11.03 -10.57 -0.43
#